data_AF-A0A397HI56-F1
#
_entry.id   AF-A0A397HI56-F1
#
_cell.length_a   1.000
_cell.length_b   1.000
_cell.length_c   1.000
_cell.angle_alpha   90.00
_cell.angle_beta   90.00
_cell.angle_gamma   90.00
#
_symmetry.space_group_name_H-M   'P 1'
#
loop_
_entity.id
_entity.type
_entity.pdbx_description
1 polymer ?
#
loop_
_entity_poly.entity_id
_entity_poly.type
_entity_poly.pdbx_seq_one_letter_code
_entity_poly.pdbx_strand_id
1 'polypeptide(L)'
;MTTKFLDRLSNDLTQLLEDPIDYNVPNNQIFKIHSYILQSRSPYFKKKFNETPFNDDHVKVLKPHDISVKVFDIIIKYIYDGIISLEKLKFAQFYQTSYQVKNFNKIQDFCNDIITKHPNTIFESENFLTLPEDALISIIKRDDLQLEESKVWEYVIRWGKAKNTILPTNIEEWKSDDFITLKQCLPHIRYFNISNIDVLDKLFRIYKFSKQNYG
;
A
#
# COMPACT_ATOMS: atom_id res chain seq x y z
N MET A 1 14.51 -15.35 -36.91
CA MET A 1 13.18 -15.08 -36.33
C MET A 1 13.31 -15.27 -34.83
N THR A 2 12.98 -14.26 -34.03
CA THR A 2 13.17 -14.30 -32.57
C THR A 2 11.81 -14.36 -31.90
N THR A 3 11.49 -15.48 -31.26
CA THR A 3 10.28 -15.67 -30.46
C THR A 3 10.61 -15.45 -28.99
N LYS A 4 9.80 -14.63 -28.30
CA LYS A 4 9.92 -14.36 -26.86
C LYS A 4 8.87 -15.19 -26.12
N PHE A 5 9.30 -16.06 -25.21
CA PHE A 5 8.44 -16.96 -24.43
C PHE A 5 8.42 -16.56 -22.95
N LEU A 6 8.14 -15.29 -22.66
CA LEU A 6 8.23 -14.75 -21.30
C LEU A 6 7.20 -15.37 -20.35
N ASP A 7 5.96 -15.58 -20.82
CA ASP A 7 4.90 -16.16 -19.99
C ASP A 7 5.24 -17.60 -19.59
N ARG A 8 5.83 -18.37 -20.51
CA ARG A 8 6.30 -19.73 -20.21
C ARG A 8 7.43 -19.73 -19.19
N LEU A 9 8.44 -18.86 -19.37
CA LEU A 9 9.53 -18.71 -18.41
C LEU A 9 9.00 -18.30 -17.01
N SER A 10 8.01 -17.42 -16.97
CA SER A 10 7.35 -17.01 -15.72
C SER A 10 6.69 -18.19 -15.03
N ASN A 11 5.89 -18.97 -15.79
CA ASN A 11 5.24 -20.17 -15.26
C ASN A 11 6.25 -21.22 -14.79
N ASP A 12 7.34 -21.43 -15.53
CA ASP A 12 8.40 -22.37 -15.15
C ASP A 12 9.07 -21.94 -13.83
N LEU A 13 9.30 -20.63 -13.61
CA LEU A 13 9.80 -20.10 -12.34
C LEU A 13 8.76 -20.24 -11.22
N THR A 14 7.48 -19.91 -11.47
CA THR A 14 6.40 -20.09 -10.50
C THR A 14 6.26 -21.55 -10.06
N GLN A 15 6.43 -22.50 -10.99
CA GLN A 15 6.48 -23.92 -10.65
C GLN A 15 7.62 -24.26 -9.71
N LEU A 16 8.79 -23.61 -9.77
CA LEU A 16 9.83 -23.82 -8.75
C LEU A 16 9.43 -23.32 -7.36
N LEU A 17 8.49 -22.39 -7.25
CA LEU A 17 7.96 -21.98 -5.95
C LEU A 17 6.99 -23.04 -5.37
N GLU A 18 6.27 -23.77 -6.24
CA GLU A 18 5.23 -24.73 -5.87
C GLU A 18 5.72 -26.20 -5.83
N ASP A 19 6.68 -26.56 -6.67
CA ASP A 19 7.24 -27.90 -6.85
C ASP A 19 8.63 -28.02 -6.19
N PRO A 20 8.74 -28.83 -5.12
CA PRO A 20 9.94 -29.21 -4.41
C PRO A 20 10.99 -30.00 -5.19
N ILE A 21 11.39 -29.61 -6.41
CA ILE A 21 12.68 -30.07 -6.88
C ILE A 21 13.72 -29.30 -6.07
N ASP A 22 14.08 -29.89 -4.92
CA ASP A 22 14.92 -29.44 -3.80
C ASP A 22 14.30 -28.86 -2.51
N TYR A 23 13.00 -28.50 -2.36
CA TYR A 23 12.40 -28.29 -0.99
C TYR A 23 10.87 -28.39 -0.86
N ASN A 24 10.44 -29.09 0.20
CA ASN A 24 9.07 -29.51 0.52
C ASN A 24 8.33 -28.59 1.54
N VAL A 25 7.07 -28.27 1.23
CA VAL A 25 5.90 -27.84 2.05
C VAL A 25 6.04 -26.61 2.99
N PRO A 26 5.15 -25.58 2.87
CA PRO A 26 5.06 -24.49 3.83
C PRO A 26 4.49 -24.98 5.16
N ASN A 27 5.28 -24.90 6.23
CA ASN A 27 4.78 -24.90 7.59
C ASN A 27 4.71 -23.44 8.08
N ASN A 28 3.63 -23.07 8.76
CA ASN A 28 2.98 -21.73 8.82
C ASN A 28 3.81 -20.45 9.07
N GLN A 29 5.13 -20.50 9.23
CA GLN A 29 6.00 -19.33 9.45
C GLN A 29 7.38 -19.41 8.79
N ILE A 30 7.73 -20.52 8.12
CA ILE A 30 9.06 -20.71 7.51
C ILE A 30 8.90 -20.83 6.00
N PHE A 31 9.50 -19.89 5.27
CA PHE A 31 9.59 -19.92 3.82
C PHE A 31 10.93 -20.52 3.40
N LYS A 32 10.89 -21.67 2.71
CA LYS A 32 12.05 -22.22 2.01
C LYS A 32 12.01 -21.75 0.56
N ILE A 33 13.09 -21.13 0.09
CA ILE A 33 13.11 -20.37 -1.18
C ILE A 33 14.48 -20.46 -1.85
N HIS A 34 14.49 -20.35 -3.18
CA HIS A 34 15.69 -20.28 -4.00
C HIS A 34 16.41 -18.95 -3.84
N SER A 35 17.49 -18.94 -3.05
CA SER A 35 18.22 -17.71 -2.74
C SER A 35 18.71 -16.98 -4.00
N TYR A 36 19.18 -17.68 -5.03
CA TYR A 36 19.65 -17.06 -6.27
C TYR A 36 18.55 -16.29 -7.04
N ILE A 37 17.31 -16.79 -7.04
CA ILE A 37 16.18 -16.09 -7.66
C ILE A 37 15.94 -14.77 -6.91
N LEU A 38 15.85 -14.80 -5.58
CA LEU A 38 15.67 -13.59 -4.78
C LEU A 38 16.82 -12.60 -4.93
N GLN A 39 18.07 -13.08 -4.88
CA GLN A 39 19.26 -12.24 -4.98
C GLN A 39 19.40 -11.59 -6.37
N SER A 40 18.96 -12.27 -7.44
CA SER A 40 18.97 -11.70 -8.80
C SER A 40 17.89 -10.65 -9.01
N ARG A 41 16.71 -10.83 -8.40
CA ARG A 41 15.54 -9.97 -8.58
C ARG A 41 15.46 -8.83 -7.56
N SER A 42 16.17 -8.92 -6.44
CA SER A 42 16.13 -7.96 -5.35
C SER A 42 17.52 -7.66 -4.77
N PRO A 43 18.03 -6.43 -4.95
CA PRO A 43 19.27 -5.98 -4.32
C PRO A 43 19.22 -6.07 -2.78
N TYR A 44 18.03 -5.87 -2.18
CA TYR A 44 17.82 -6.05 -0.75
C TYR A 44 18.14 -7.49 -0.32
N PHE A 45 17.54 -8.48 -0.99
CA PHE A 45 17.82 -9.88 -0.66
C PHE A 45 19.25 -10.27 -1.02
N LYS A 46 19.83 -9.74 -2.11
CA LYS A 46 21.26 -9.92 -2.43
C LYS A 46 22.16 -9.49 -1.28
N LYS A 47 22.00 -8.25 -0.81
CA LYS A 47 22.76 -7.73 0.33
C LYS A 47 22.55 -8.59 1.58
N LYS A 48 21.29 -8.88 1.91
CA LYS A 48 20.95 -9.61 3.13
C LYS A 48 21.49 -11.05 3.14
N PHE A 49 21.39 -11.77 2.03
CA PHE A 49 21.96 -13.10 1.90
C PHE A 49 23.50 -13.07 1.95
N ASN A 50 24.14 -12.06 1.37
CA ASN A 50 25.60 -11.92 1.44
C ASN A 50 26.11 -11.67 2.88
N GLU A 51 25.35 -10.90 3.66
CA GLU A 51 25.67 -10.61 5.07
C GLU A 51 25.32 -11.77 6.03
N THR A 52 24.51 -12.74 5.58
CA THR A 52 24.08 -13.88 6.40
C THR A 52 25.03 -15.06 6.22
N PRO A 53 25.68 -15.55 7.30
CA PRO A 53 26.52 -16.75 7.24
C PRO A 53 25.66 -18.01 7.06
N PHE A 54 26.29 -19.08 6.59
CA PHE A 54 25.68 -20.40 6.61
C PHE A 54 25.60 -20.95 8.04
N ASN A 55 24.56 -21.72 8.35
CA ASN A 55 24.49 -22.51 9.57
C ASN A 55 25.16 -23.89 9.38
N ASP A 56 25.07 -24.73 10.42
CA ASP A 56 25.63 -26.09 10.43
C ASP A 56 25.05 -27.01 9.33
N ASP A 57 23.80 -26.76 8.92
CA ASP A 57 23.14 -27.48 7.82
C ASP A 57 23.49 -26.91 6.43
N HIS A 58 24.49 -26.01 6.34
CA HIS A 58 24.88 -25.30 5.13
C HIS A 58 23.74 -24.52 4.45
N VAL A 59 22.77 -24.02 5.23
CA VAL A 59 21.71 -23.13 4.75
C VAL A 59 21.81 -21.73 5.36
N LYS A 60 21.26 -20.73 4.66
CA LYS A 60 21.14 -19.36 5.16
C LYS A 60 19.73 -19.10 5.68
N VAL A 61 19.61 -18.74 6.95
CA VAL A 61 18.32 -18.43 7.58
C VAL A 61 18.17 -16.93 7.74
N LEU A 62 17.21 -16.35 7.01
CA LEU A 62 16.85 -14.94 7.14
C LEU A 62 15.71 -14.77 8.15
N LYS A 63 15.86 -13.81 9.07
CA LYS A 63 14.79 -13.37 9.97
C LYS A 63 14.49 -11.89 9.71
N PRO A 64 13.66 -11.54 8.70
CA PRO A 64 13.19 -10.18 8.54
C PRO A 64 12.26 -9.84 9.70
N HIS A 65 12.64 -8.89 10.55
CA HIS A 65 11.79 -8.44 11.66
C HIS A 65 10.71 -7.44 11.21
N ASP A 66 10.90 -6.82 10.05
CA ASP A 66 10.03 -5.74 9.57
C ASP A 66 8.98 -6.20 8.54
N ILE A 67 8.88 -7.50 8.23
CA ILE A 67 8.02 -8.01 7.16
C ILE A 67 7.08 -9.07 7.72
N SER A 68 5.77 -8.83 7.62
CA SER A 68 4.77 -9.83 7.98
C SER A 68 4.76 -11.02 7.01
N VAL A 69 4.38 -12.21 7.51
CA VAL A 69 4.28 -13.44 6.70
C VAL A 69 3.42 -13.24 5.44
N LYS A 70 2.28 -12.56 5.58
CA LYS A 70 1.37 -12.28 4.46
C LYS A 70 2.03 -11.44 3.37
N VAL A 71 2.85 -10.47 3.75
CA VAL A 71 3.50 -9.59 2.78
C VAL A 71 4.72 -10.24 2.17
N PHE A 72 5.43 -11.03 2.95
CA PHE A 72 6.50 -11.86 2.41
C PHE A 72 5.98 -12.83 1.34
N ASP A 73 4.83 -13.47 1.56
CA ASP A 73 4.19 -14.35 0.55
C ASP A 73 3.93 -13.63 -0.79
N ILE A 74 3.42 -12.40 -0.74
CA ILE A 74 3.16 -11.58 -1.95
C ILE A 74 4.47 -11.20 -2.65
N ILE A 75 5.47 -10.77 -1.87
CA ILE A 75 6.79 -10.38 -2.39
C ILE A 75 7.45 -11.57 -3.09
N ILE A 76 7.38 -12.75 -2.49
CA ILE A 76 7.93 -13.98 -3.08
C ILE A 76 7.19 -14.32 -4.36
N LYS A 77 5.85 -14.32 -4.36
CA LYS A 77 5.08 -14.56 -5.59
C LYS A 77 5.45 -13.60 -6.70
N TYR A 78 5.56 -12.29 -6.42
CA TYR A 78 6.03 -11.31 -7.40
C TYR A 78 7.45 -11.57 -7.91
N ILE A 79 8.37 -11.99 -7.03
CA ILE A 79 9.75 -12.28 -7.41
C ILE A 79 9.83 -13.44 -8.41
N TYR A 80 8.97 -14.45 -8.25
CA TYR A 80 8.94 -15.66 -9.07
C TYR A 80 8.07 -15.50 -10.33
N ASP A 81 6.82 -15.04 -10.15
CA ASP A 81 5.80 -14.95 -11.19
C ASP A 81 5.86 -13.63 -11.98
N GLY A 82 6.56 -12.61 -11.48
CA GLY A 82 6.55 -11.28 -12.09
C GLY A 82 5.19 -10.58 -12.10
N ILE A 83 4.14 -11.21 -11.57
CA ILE A 83 2.77 -10.71 -11.52
C ILE A 83 2.37 -10.49 -10.05
N ILE A 84 1.59 -9.44 -9.81
CA ILE A 84 0.94 -9.19 -8.52
C ILE A 84 -0.57 -9.24 -8.77
N SER A 85 -1.24 -10.24 -8.19
CA SER A 85 -2.71 -10.28 -8.17
C SER A 85 -3.24 -9.33 -7.10
N LEU A 86 -3.90 -8.26 -7.55
CA LEU A 86 -4.50 -7.26 -6.66
C LEU A 86 -5.89 -7.70 -6.15
N GLU A 87 -6.54 -8.65 -6.83
CA GLU A 87 -7.87 -9.16 -6.48
C GLU A 87 -7.90 -9.97 -5.18
N LYS A 88 -6.79 -10.66 -4.85
CA LYS A 88 -6.67 -11.42 -3.59
C LYS A 88 -6.22 -10.56 -2.41
N LEU A 89 -5.94 -9.27 -2.64
CA LEU A 89 -5.42 -8.36 -1.63
C LEU A 89 -6.40 -7.24 -1.37
N LYS A 90 -6.57 -6.94 -0.08
CA LYS A 90 -7.02 -5.63 0.35
C LYS A 90 -5.88 -4.66 -0.02
N PHE A 91 -5.89 -4.10 -1.23
CA PHE A 91 -4.78 -3.32 -1.81
C PHE A 91 -4.21 -2.28 -0.84
N ALA A 92 -5.05 -1.61 -0.06
CA ALA A 92 -4.63 -0.69 0.99
C ALA A 92 -3.70 -1.33 2.03
N GLN A 93 -3.93 -2.59 2.42
CA GLN A 93 -3.06 -3.35 3.34
C GLN A 93 -1.71 -3.66 2.70
N PHE A 94 -1.70 -4.02 1.41
CA PHE A 94 -0.47 -4.27 0.68
C PHE A 94 0.36 -2.99 0.55
N TYR A 95 -0.29 -1.89 0.14
CA TYR A 95 0.31 -0.56 0.09
C TYR A 95 0.90 -0.16 1.44
N GLN A 96 0.10 -0.24 2.51
CA GLN A 96 0.53 0.05 3.86
C GLN A 96 1.78 -0.74 4.25
N THR A 97 1.81 -2.05 3.97
CA THR A 97 2.98 -2.84 4.35
C THR A 97 4.19 -2.45 3.50
N SER A 98 4.02 -2.23 2.19
CA SER A 98 5.12 -1.77 1.33
C SER A 98 5.70 -0.44 1.83
N TYR A 99 4.85 0.44 2.35
CA TYR A 99 5.22 1.73 2.93
C TYR A 99 6.02 1.58 4.23
N GLN A 100 5.72 0.56 5.05
CA GLN A 100 6.43 0.29 6.31
C GLN A 100 7.81 -0.34 6.10
N VAL A 101 8.02 -1.08 5.00
CA VAL A 101 9.30 -1.74 4.74
C VAL A 101 10.23 -0.84 3.90
N LYS A 102 11.08 -0.08 4.59
CA LYS A 102 12.04 0.92 4.04
C LYS A 102 12.93 0.48 2.87
N ASN A 103 12.97 -0.81 2.54
CA ASN A 103 13.88 -1.38 1.54
C ASN A 103 13.18 -1.91 0.26
N PHE A 104 11.87 -1.68 0.10
CA PHE A 104 11.10 -2.15 -1.05
C PHE A 104 10.57 -1.02 -1.93
N ASN A 105 11.39 0.00 -2.20
CA ASN A 105 11.01 1.15 -3.03
C ASN A 105 10.42 0.74 -4.38
N LYS A 106 10.95 -0.31 -5.04
CA LYS A 106 10.39 -0.80 -6.31
C LYS A 106 8.93 -1.27 -6.21
N ILE A 107 8.54 -1.87 -5.09
CA ILE A 107 7.15 -2.29 -4.87
C ILE A 107 6.29 -1.07 -4.57
N GLN A 108 6.82 -0.13 -3.79
CA GLN A 108 6.13 1.13 -3.53
C GLN A 108 5.92 1.94 -4.82
N ASP A 109 6.93 2.01 -5.71
CA ASP A 109 6.84 2.64 -7.03
C ASP A 109 5.79 1.95 -7.89
N PHE A 110 5.79 0.62 -7.93
CA PHE A 110 4.75 -0.16 -8.61
C PHE A 110 3.34 0.14 -8.07
N CYS A 111 3.17 0.17 -6.75
CA CYS A 111 1.90 0.52 -6.15
C CYS A 111 1.48 1.96 -6.50
N ASN A 112 2.41 2.90 -6.44
CA ASN A 112 2.17 4.30 -6.78
C ASN A 112 1.74 4.45 -8.26
N ASP A 113 2.35 3.70 -9.17
CA ASP A 113 1.97 3.68 -10.59
C ASP A 113 0.55 3.15 -10.80
N ILE A 114 0.13 2.17 -10.01
CA ILE A 114 -1.26 1.68 -10.03
C ILE A 114 -2.21 2.72 -9.45
N ILE A 115 -1.89 3.29 -8.28
CA ILE A 115 -2.74 4.26 -7.59
C ILE A 115 -2.99 5.49 -8.46
N THR A 116 -1.98 5.96 -9.19
CA THR A 116 -2.11 7.15 -10.05
C THR A 116 -3.03 6.91 -11.23
N LYS A 117 -2.95 5.74 -11.87
CA LYS A 117 -3.75 5.38 -13.06
C LYS A 117 -5.13 4.82 -12.71
N HIS A 118 -5.23 4.15 -11.57
CA HIS A 118 -6.42 3.44 -11.09
C HIS A 118 -6.65 3.72 -9.59
N PRO A 119 -6.97 4.97 -9.21
CA PRO A 119 -7.06 5.37 -7.80
C PRO A 119 -8.12 4.60 -7.00
N ASN A 120 -9.21 4.18 -7.65
CA ASN A 120 -10.24 3.37 -7.00
C ASN A 120 -9.68 2.06 -6.41
N THR A 121 -8.61 1.51 -6.98
CA THR A 121 -7.94 0.31 -6.45
C THR A 121 -7.52 0.48 -4.99
N ILE A 122 -7.11 1.68 -4.55
CA ILE A 122 -6.80 1.95 -3.15
C ILE A 122 -7.99 2.51 -2.36
N PHE A 123 -8.75 3.44 -2.94
CA PHE A 123 -9.82 4.12 -2.22
C PHE A 123 -11.04 3.21 -1.96
N GLU A 124 -11.30 2.23 -2.80
CA GLU A 124 -12.40 1.27 -2.65
C GLU A 124 -11.97 -0.05 -1.99
N SER A 125 -10.68 -0.21 -1.69
CA SER A 125 -10.16 -1.37 -0.97
C SER A 125 -10.76 -1.45 0.44
N GLU A 126 -11.13 -2.66 0.88
CA GLU A 126 -11.76 -2.92 2.19
C GLU A 126 -11.01 -2.30 3.37
N ASN A 127 -9.68 -2.30 3.32
CA ASN A 127 -8.81 -1.77 4.38
C ASN A 127 -8.38 -0.30 4.18
N PHE A 128 -9.01 0.44 3.25
CA PHE A 128 -8.67 1.84 3.02
C PHE A 128 -8.75 2.66 4.32
N LEU A 129 -9.82 2.46 5.09
CA LEU A 129 -10.09 3.18 6.34
C LEU A 129 -9.05 2.89 7.44
N THR A 130 -8.28 1.81 7.32
CA THR A 130 -7.23 1.46 8.28
C THR A 130 -5.87 2.05 7.93
N LEU A 131 -5.72 2.70 6.78
CA LEU A 131 -4.44 3.30 6.37
C LEU A 131 -3.87 4.24 7.46
N PRO A 132 -2.55 4.24 7.67
CA PRO A 132 -1.86 5.28 8.42
C PRO A 132 -2.04 6.66 7.80
N GLU A 133 -2.00 7.72 8.61
CA GLU A 133 -2.20 9.10 8.16
C GLU A 133 -1.15 9.54 7.13
N ASP A 134 0.12 9.23 7.37
CA ASP A 134 1.24 9.54 6.48
C ASP A 134 1.15 8.82 5.13
N ALA A 135 0.72 7.55 5.14
CA ALA A 135 0.43 6.79 3.92
C ALA A 135 -0.71 7.43 3.12
N LEU A 136 -1.81 7.84 3.77
CA LEU A 136 -2.91 8.55 3.11
C LEU A 136 -2.45 9.89 2.52
N ILE A 137 -1.72 10.70 3.30
CA ILE A 137 -1.12 11.96 2.85
C ILE A 137 -0.25 11.74 1.61
N SER A 138 0.55 10.67 1.60
CA SER A 138 1.44 10.37 0.48
C SER A 138 0.70 10.05 -0.83
N ILE A 139 -0.55 9.60 -0.74
CA ILE A 139 -1.45 9.35 -1.88
C ILE A 139 -2.12 10.65 -2.32
N ILE A 140 -2.78 11.36 -1.40
CA ILE A 140 -3.62 12.53 -1.76
C ILE A 140 -2.79 13.74 -2.22
N LYS A 141 -1.52 13.84 -1.80
CA LYS A 141 -0.64 14.93 -2.24
C LYS A 141 -0.13 14.80 -3.68
N ARG A 142 -0.40 13.68 -4.35
CA ARG A 142 0.12 13.38 -5.69
C ARG A 142 -0.58 14.21 -6.76
N ASP A 143 0.18 14.91 -7.59
CA ASP A 143 -0.35 15.74 -8.69
C ASP A 143 -0.82 14.90 -9.89
N ASP A 144 -0.33 13.67 -10.02
CA ASP A 144 -0.63 12.72 -11.10
C ASP A 144 -1.75 11.73 -10.77
N LEU A 145 -2.49 11.97 -9.68
CA LEU A 145 -3.61 11.13 -9.27
C LEU A 145 -4.80 11.36 -10.22
N GLN A 146 -5.21 10.34 -10.98
CA GLN A 146 -6.34 10.42 -11.92
C GLN A 146 -7.70 10.29 -11.22
N LEU A 147 -7.94 11.13 -10.19
CA LEU A 147 -9.19 11.20 -9.44
C LEU A 147 -9.61 12.66 -9.27
N GLU A 148 -10.90 12.94 -9.41
CA GLU A 148 -11.45 14.26 -9.11
C GLU A 148 -11.18 14.64 -7.66
N GLU A 149 -10.69 15.86 -7.45
CA GLU A 149 -10.34 16.35 -6.11
C GLU A 149 -11.56 16.38 -5.16
N SER A 150 -12.76 16.51 -5.72
CA SER A 150 -14.03 16.40 -5.00
C SER A 150 -14.19 15.03 -4.34
N LYS A 151 -13.87 13.94 -5.06
CA LYS A 151 -13.90 12.56 -4.58
C LYS A 151 -12.77 12.28 -3.60
N VAL A 152 -11.58 12.82 -3.83
CA VAL A 152 -10.46 12.75 -2.87
C VAL A 152 -10.91 13.27 -1.51
N TRP A 153 -11.56 14.43 -1.49
CA TRP A 153 -12.12 15.00 -0.26
C TRP A 153 -13.12 14.06 0.41
N GLU A 154 -14.06 13.47 -0.33
CA GLU A 154 -15.06 12.53 0.22
C GLU A 154 -14.40 11.31 0.86
N TYR A 155 -13.37 10.75 0.23
CA TYR A 155 -12.61 9.64 0.78
C TYR A 155 -11.84 10.03 2.05
N VAL A 156 -11.25 11.23 2.11
CA VAL A 156 -10.58 11.73 3.32
C VAL A 156 -11.57 11.88 4.47
N ILE A 157 -12.76 12.45 4.23
CA ILE A 157 -13.82 12.52 5.25
C ILE A 157 -14.22 11.12 5.73
N ARG A 158 -14.42 10.17 4.80
CA ARG A 158 -14.78 8.80 5.14
C ARG A 158 -13.69 8.11 5.98
N TRP A 159 -12.41 8.36 5.67
CA TRP A 159 -11.28 7.87 6.46
C TRP A 159 -11.28 8.48 7.86
N GLY A 160 -11.47 9.80 8.00
CA GLY A 160 -11.54 10.47 9.31
C GLY A 160 -12.68 9.96 10.19
N LYS A 161 -13.87 9.76 9.60
CA LYS A 161 -15.02 9.11 10.25
C LYS A 161 -14.65 7.76 10.88
N ALA A 162 -13.92 6.94 10.15
CA ALA A 162 -13.55 5.62 10.62
C ALA A 162 -12.49 5.64 11.75
N LYS A 163 -11.68 6.70 11.84
CA LYS A 163 -10.68 6.85 12.92
C LYS A 163 -11.29 7.28 14.25
N ASN A 164 -12.49 7.86 14.23
CA ASN A 164 -13.20 8.25 15.44
C ASN A 164 -14.65 7.77 15.36
N THR A 165 -14.90 6.58 15.92
CA THR A 165 -16.22 5.91 15.90
C THR A 165 -17.28 6.62 16.75
N ILE A 166 -16.91 7.65 17.51
CA ILE A 166 -17.82 8.48 18.30
C ILE A 166 -18.43 9.59 17.43
N LEU A 167 -17.88 9.82 16.24
CA LEU A 167 -18.33 10.90 15.36
C LEU A 167 -19.74 10.64 14.82
N PRO A 168 -20.58 11.68 14.73
CA PRO A 168 -21.87 11.56 14.08
C PRO A 168 -21.75 11.07 12.63
N THR A 169 -22.73 10.27 12.20
CA THR A 169 -22.80 9.80 10.82
C THR A 169 -22.99 10.97 9.86
N ASN A 170 -23.84 11.94 10.24
CA ASN A 170 -24.04 13.18 9.48
C ASN A 170 -22.90 14.16 9.76
N ILE A 171 -22.23 14.63 8.71
CA ILE A 171 -21.14 15.62 8.84
C ILE A 171 -21.65 16.99 9.31
N GLU A 172 -22.95 17.28 9.14
CA GLU A 172 -23.56 18.53 9.61
C GLU A 172 -23.58 18.65 11.14
N GLU A 173 -23.54 17.52 11.83
CA GLU A 173 -23.52 17.42 13.30
C GLU A 173 -22.09 17.51 13.87
N TRP A 174 -21.07 17.51 13.00
CA TRP A 174 -19.67 17.57 13.43
C TRP A 174 -19.34 18.91 14.06
N LYS A 175 -18.60 18.85 15.17
CA LYS A 175 -18.03 19.97 15.90
C LYS A 175 -16.58 20.21 15.46
N SER A 176 -16.02 21.34 15.86
CA SER A 176 -14.62 21.69 15.55
C SER A 176 -13.63 20.59 15.96
N ASP A 177 -13.81 19.99 17.13
CA ASP A 177 -12.91 18.97 17.67
C ASP A 177 -12.91 17.67 16.86
N ASP A 178 -14.00 17.42 16.11
CA ASP A 178 -14.17 16.22 15.29
C ASP A 178 -13.23 16.22 14.07
N PHE A 179 -12.88 17.43 13.56
CA PHE A 179 -11.98 17.62 12.42
C PHE A 179 -10.50 17.56 12.78
N ILE A 180 -10.14 17.49 14.07
CA ILE A 180 -8.73 17.40 14.50
C ILE A 180 -8.04 16.19 13.85
N THR A 181 -8.76 15.08 13.69
CA THR A 181 -8.27 13.84 13.03
C THR A 181 -7.94 14.01 11.55
N LEU A 182 -8.42 15.08 10.91
CA LEU A 182 -8.23 15.38 9.49
C LEU A 182 -7.26 16.53 9.25
N LYS A 183 -6.80 17.20 10.31
CA LYS A 183 -6.05 18.45 10.24
C LYS A 183 -4.80 18.36 9.36
N GLN A 184 -4.12 17.22 9.34
CA GLN A 184 -2.93 17.05 8.49
C GLN A 184 -3.28 16.63 7.06
N CYS A 185 -4.43 16.00 6.83
CA CYS A 185 -4.85 15.56 5.50
C CYS A 185 -5.45 16.71 4.67
N LEU A 186 -6.29 17.56 5.28
CA LEU A 186 -7.03 18.62 4.58
C LEU A 186 -6.15 19.60 3.79
N PRO A 187 -4.96 20.02 4.26
CA PRO A 187 -4.07 20.93 3.52
C PRO A 187 -3.55 20.36 2.19
N HIS A 188 -3.61 19.03 2.00
CA HIS A 188 -3.14 18.38 0.77
C HIS A 188 -4.21 18.27 -0.31
N ILE A 189 -5.46 18.67 -0.02
CA ILE A 189 -6.55 18.69 -0.98
C ILE A 189 -6.51 20.02 -1.76
N ARG A 190 -6.50 19.92 -3.09
CA ARG A 190 -6.47 21.07 -4.00
C ARG A 190 -7.86 21.67 -4.19
N TYR A 191 -8.38 22.40 -3.20
CA TYR A 191 -9.74 22.98 -3.27
C TYR A 191 -10.02 23.78 -4.53
N PHE A 192 -9.02 24.43 -5.13
CA PHE A 192 -9.18 25.15 -6.41
C PHE A 192 -9.57 24.27 -7.61
N ASN A 193 -9.35 22.95 -7.52
CA ASN A 193 -9.74 21.94 -8.53
C ASN A 193 -11.14 21.35 -8.28
N ILE A 194 -11.83 21.76 -7.21
CA ILE A 194 -13.20 21.37 -6.94
C ILE A 194 -14.13 22.44 -7.56
N SER A 195 -15.34 22.06 -8.00
CA SER A 195 -16.28 23.02 -8.60
C SER A 195 -16.62 24.15 -7.61
N ASN A 196 -16.83 25.39 -8.08
CA ASN A 196 -17.06 26.53 -7.18
C ASN A 196 -18.24 26.32 -6.20
N ILE A 197 -19.31 25.65 -6.63
CA ILE A 197 -20.47 25.35 -5.79
C ILE A 197 -20.09 24.34 -4.70
N ASP A 198 -19.39 23.27 -5.07
CA ASP A 198 -18.96 22.23 -4.13
C ASP A 198 -17.82 22.73 -3.21
N VAL A 199 -16.96 23.62 -3.70
CA VAL A 199 -15.91 24.29 -2.92
C VAL A 199 -16.52 25.15 -1.85
N LEU A 200 -17.51 25.99 -2.19
CA LEU A 200 -18.15 26.84 -1.21
C LEU A 200 -18.84 26.00 -0.14
N ASP A 201 -19.52 24.92 -0.52
CA ASP A 201 -20.10 23.98 0.44
C ASP A 201 -19.03 23.30 1.31
N LYS A 202 -17.96 22.75 0.72
CA LYS A 202 -16.87 22.07 1.44
C LYS A 202 -16.04 23.02 2.31
N LEU A 203 -15.71 24.20 1.82
CA LEU A 203 -15.01 25.24 2.57
C LEU A 203 -15.93 25.85 3.62
N PHE A 204 -17.23 26.01 3.40
CA PHE A 204 -18.15 26.46 4.45
C PHE A 204 -18.21 25.44 5.59
N ARG A 205 -18.22 24.14 5.27
CA ARG A 205 -18.13 23.04 6.25
C ARG A 205 -16.85 23.12 7.07
N ILE A 206 -15.70 23.39 6.45
CA ILE A 206 -14.42 23.59 7.15
C ILE A 206 -14.32 24.96 7.83
N TYR A 207 -14.92 26.01 7.28
CA TYR A 207 -14.83 27.37 7.81
C TYR A 207 -15.66 27.52 9.10
N LYS A 208 -16.79 26.80 9.22
CA LYS A 208 -17.51 26.60 10.50
C LYS A 208 -16.57 26.07 11.60
N PHE A 209 -15.48 25.36 11.24
CA PHE A 209 -14.41 24.93 12.15
C PHE A 209 -13.52 26.07 12.69
N SER A 210 -13.35 27.17 11.94
CA SER A 210 -12.47 28.28 12.35
C SER A 210 -13.13 29.28 13.31
N LYS A 211 -14.44 29.47 13.21
CA LYS A 211 -15.18 30.47 14.00
C LYS A 211 -15.54 30.05 15.42
N GLN A 212 -15.49 28.77 15.75
CA GLN A 212 -15.76 28.28 17.12
C GLN A 212 -14.51 28.30 18.04
N ASN A 213 -13.33 28.67 17.53
CA ASN A 213 -12.07 28.71 18.28
C ASN A 213 -11.54 30.14 18.55
N TYR A 214 -12.29 31.18 18.18
CA TYR A 214 -11.93 32.59 18.40
C TYR A 214 -13.15 33.44 18.80
N GLY A 215 -14.02 32.90 19.66
CA GLY A 215 -15.12 33.61 20.30
C GLY A 215 -15.02 33.50 21.82
#